data_AF-A0A8E4G548-F1
#
_entry.id   AF-A0A8E4G548-F1
#
_cell.length_a   1.000
_cell.length_b   1.000
_cell.length_c   1.000
_cell.angle_alpha   90.00
_cell.angle_beta   90.00
_cell.angle_gamma   90.00
#
_symmetry.space_group_name_H-M   'P 1'
#
loop_
_entity.id
_entity.type
_entity.pdbx_description
1 polymer ?
#
loop_
_entity_poly.entity_id
_entity_poly.type
_entity_poly.pdbx_seq_one_letter_code
_entity_poly.pdbx_strand_id
1 'polypeptide(L)' 'MDRAELRFHLERLDEAVPALRVSSPDRRHFWQAFASMVSAIESKALTSEDAQFVGRRADEILSWHGLESSDEST' A
#
# COMPACT_ATOMS: atom_id res chain seq x y z
N MET A 1 -3.99 -5.19 15.43
CA MET A 1 -2.55 -5.22 15.15
C MET A 1 -1.92 -4.05 15.84
N ASP A 2 -0.88 -4.33 16.61
CA ASP A 2 -0.03 -3.24 17.12
C ASP A 2 0.85 -2.67 16.00
N ARG A 3 1.58 -1.59 16.31
CA ARG A 3 2.39 -0.88 15.32
C ARG A 3 3.57 -1.69 14.78
N ALA A 4 4.06 -2.70 15.49
CA ALA A 4 5.10 -3.58 14.99
C ALA A 4 4.52 -4.58 13.97
N GLU A 5 3.36 -5.15 14.26
CA GLU A 5 2.65 -6.03 13.33
C GLU A 5 2.25 -5.29 12.05
N LEU A 6 1.75 -4.06 12.16
CA LEU A 6 1.42 -3.23 10.99
C LEU A 6 2.64 -2.97 10.10
N ARG A 7 3.79 -2.64 10.70
CA ARG A 7 5.06 -2.47 9.98
C ARG A 7 5.46 -3.72 9.22
N PHE A 8 5.40 -4.87 9.87
CA PHE A 8 5.70 -6.16 9.23
C PHE A 8 4.78 -6.43 8.03
N HIS A 9 3.48 -6.15 8.15
CA HIS A 9 2.55 -6.31 7.03
C HIS A 9 2.82 -5.34 5.88
N LEU A 10 3.25 -4.11 6.18
CA LEU A 10 3.63 -3.10 5.20
C LEU A 10 4.95 -3.46 4.48
N GLU A 11 5.93 -4.02 5.18
CA GLU A 11 7.16 -4.54 4.57
C GLU A 11 6.87 -5.70 3.61
N ARG A 12 5.96 -6.60 3.99
CA ARG A 12 5.52 -7.66 3.07
C ARG A 12 4.74 -7.13 1.87
N LEU A 13 3.97 -6.05 2.05
CA LEU A 13 3.30 -5.38 0.94
C LEU A 13 4.33 -4.78 -0.03
N ASP A 14 5.35 -4.09 0.49
CA ASP A 14 6.47 -3.52 -0.27
C ASP A 14 7.17 -4.58 -1.13
N GLU A 15 7.57 -5.71 -0.52
CA GLU A 15 8.17 -6.85 -1.22
C GLU A 15 7.24 -7.45 -2.29
N ALA A 16 5.93 -7.38 -2.09
CA ALA A 16 4.93 -7.91 -3.02
C ALA A 16 4.65 -6.96 -4.20
N VAL A 17 4.96 -5.66 -4.12
CA VAL A 17 4.65 -4.68 -5.18
C VAL A 17 5.21 -5.09 -6.55
N PRO A 18 6.48 -5.53 -6.70
CA PRO A 18 7.00 -5.96 -8.00
C PRO A 18 6.22 -7.13 -8.60
N ALA A 19 5.90 -8.14 -7.78
CA ALA A 19 5.10 -9.29 -8.22
C ALA A 19 3.67 -8.89 -8.59
N LEU A 20 3.09 -7.95 -7.84
CA LEU A 20 1.76 -7.40 -8.11
C LEU A 20 1.73 -6.66 -9.45
N ARG A 21 2.78 -5.90 -9.78
CA ARG A 21 2.91 -5.22 -11.07
C ARG A 21 2.99 -6.20 -12.24
N VAL A 22 3.77 -7.27 -12.12
CA VAL A 22 3.92 -8.28 -13.18
C VAL A 22 2.62 -9.05 -13.40
N SER A 23 1.87 -9.31 -12.33
CA SER A 23 0.60 -10.05 -12.39
C SER A 23 -0.62 -9.19 -12.75
N SER A 24 -0.49 -7.86 -12.70
CA SER A 24 -1.58 -6.94 -13.02
C SER A 24 -1.63 -6.65 -14.53
N PRO A 25 -2.74 -6.95 -15.22
CA PRO A 25 -2.86 -6.73 -16.66
C PRO A 25 -2.87 -5.25 -17.05
N ASP A 26 -3.30 -4.37 -16.15
CA ASP A 26 -3.22 -2.91 -16.32
C ASP A 26 -3.08 -2.18 -14.98
N ARG A 27 -2.84 -0.86 -15.07
CA ARG A 27 -2.65 0.03 -13.93
C ARG A 27 -3.86 0.04 -12.97
N ARG A 28 -5.08 -0.13 -13.47
CA ARG A 28 -6.30 -0.14 -12.64
C ARG A 28 -6.38 -1.41 -11.78
N HIS A 29 -6.04 -2.56 -12.36
CA HIS A 29 -6.00 -3.83 -11.60
C HIS A 29 -4.93 -3.79 -10.50
N PHE A 30 -3.76 -3.21 -10.80
CA PHE A 30 -2.72 -2.98 -9.81
C PHE A 30 -3.24 -2.12 -8.64
N TRP A 31 -3.81 -0.95 -8.95
CA TRP A 31 -4.32 -0.05 -7.92
C TRP A 31 -5.42 -0.66 -7.08
N GLN A 32 -6.34 -1.40 -7.70
CA GLN A 32 -7.40 -2.08 -6.97
C GLN A 32 -6.85 -3.14 -6.01
N ALA A 33 -5.89 -3.95 -6.47
CA ALA A 33 -5.28 -4.98 -5.62
C ALA A 33 -4.44 -4.37 -4.49
N PHE A 34 -3.64 -3.34 -4.80
CA PHE A 34 -2.85 -2.61 -3.82
C PHE A 34 -3.74 -1.96 -2.76
N ALA A 35 -4.76 -1.19 -3.17
CA ALA A 35 -5.69 -0.53 -2.25
C ALA A 35 -6.46 -1.54 -1.39
N SER A 36 -6.84 -2.69 -1.95
CA SER A 36 -7.51 -3.76 -1.19
C SER A 36 -6.60 -4.32 -0.08
N MET A 37 -5.31 -4.51 -0.37
CA MET A 37 -4.34 -4.99 0.62
C MET A 37 -4.06 -3.96 1.70
N VAL A 38 -3.90 -2.68 1.33
CA VAL A 38 -3.72 -1.58 2.29
C VAL A 38 -4.94 -1.47 3.21
N SER A 39 -6.16 -1.46 2.66
CA SER A 39 -7.40 -1.40 3.42
C SER A 39 -7.55 -2.58 4.40
N ALA A 40 -7.12 -3.78 3.99
CA ALA A 40 -7.12 -4.96 4.86
C ALA A 40 -6.13 -4.85 6.05
N ILE A 41 -5.03 -4.10 5.89
CA ILE A 41 -4.07 -3.79 6.96
C ILE A 41 -4.65 -2.68 7.86
N GLU A 42 -5.16 -1.60 7.27
CA GLU A 42 -5.78 -0.47 7.98
C GLU A 42 -6.94 -0.92 8.87
N SER A 43 -7.82 -1.79 8.37
CA SER A 43 -8.97 -2.31 9.13
C SER A 43 -8.58 -3.13 10.35
N LYS A 44 -7.32 -3.58 10.44
CA LYS A 44 -6.80 -4.33 11.59
C LYS A 44 -6.03 -3.45 12.57
N ALA A 45 -5.85 -2.17 12.26
CA ALA A 45 -5.24 -1.20 13.18
C ALA A 45 -6.12 -1.00 14.42
N LEU A 46 -5.50 -0.91 15.59
CA LEU A 46 -6.23 -0.72 16.86
C LEU A 46 -6.69 0.72 17.08
N THR A 47 -6.01 1.68 16.44
CA THR A 47 -6.28 3.11 16.61
C THR A 47 -6.36 3.81 15.25
N SER A 48 -7.03 4.96 15.24
CA SER A 48 -7.06 5.82 14.04
C SER A 48 -5.67 6.37 13.71
N GLU A 49 -4.79 6.56 14.69
CA GLU A 49 -3.40 6.97 14.43
C GLU A 49 -2.63 5.88 13.68
N ASP A 50 -2.81 4.62 14.09
CA ASP A 50 -2.18 3.48 13.44
C ASP A 50 -2.73 3.26 12.02
N ALA A 51 -4.03 3.48 11.80
CA ALA A 51 -4.61 3.45 10.46
C ALA A 51 -4.01 4.56 9.57
N GLN A 52 -3.87 5.78 10.07
CA GLN A 52 -3.20 6.87 9.33
C GLN A 52 -1.72 6.57 9.06
N PHE A 53 -1.05 5.87 9.98
CA PHE A 53 0.32 5.42 9.77
C PHE A 53 0.41 4.43 8.61
N VAL A 54 -0.53 3.49 8.49
CA VAL A 54 -0.59 2.54 7.37
C VAL A 54 -0.77 3.28 6.04
N GLY A 55 -1.68 4.24 5.96
CA GLY A 55 -1.89 5.06 4.76
C GLY A 55 -0.62 5.80 4.32
N ARG A 56 0.04 6.52 5.23
CA ARG A 56 1.31 7.22 4.92
C ARG A 56 2.40 6.26 4.43
N ARG A 57 2.49 5.08 5.05
CA ARG A 57 3.51 4.10 4.66
C ARG A 57 3.20 3.47 3.30
N ALA A 58 1.92 3.29 2.97
CA ALA A 58 1.52 2.84 1.64
C ALA A 58 1.91 3.86 0.55
N ASP A 59 1.73 5.17 0.81
CA ASP A 59 2.17 6.23 -0.11
C ASP A 59 3.69 6.25 -0.30
N GLU A 60 4.46 6.04 0.77
CA GLU A 60 5.92 5.91 0.71
C GLU A 60 6.35 4.70 -0.14
N ILE A 61 5.71 3.54 0.06
CA ILE A 61 5.95 2.33 -0.74
C ILE A 61 5.73 2.64 -2.23
N LEU A 62 4.60 3.26 -2.58
CA LEU A 62 4.32 3.63 -3.97
C LEU A 62 5.40 4.56 -4.54
N SER A 63 5.85 5.53 -3.75
CA SER A 63 6.90 6.47 -4.14
C SER A 63 8.23 5.75 -4.44
N TRP A 64 8.65 4.79 -3.60
CA TRP A 64 9.89 4.04 -3.86
C TRP A 64 9.82 3.16 -5.11
N HIS A 65 8.63 2.68 -5.47
CA HIS A 65 8.43 1.88 -6.68
C HIS A 65 8.19 2.72 -7.95
N GLY A 66 8.27 4.05 -7.85
CA GLY A 66 8.00 4.98 -8.95
C GLY A 66 6.54 4.90 -9.42
N LEU A 67 5.62 4.59 -8.50
CA LEU A 67 4.19 4.45 -8.71
C LEU A 67 3.41 5.61 -8.10
N GLU A 68 4.02 6.79 -8.07
CA GLU A 68 3.33 8.02 -7.69
C GLU A 68 2.08 8.14 -8.57
N SER A 69 0.94 8.48 -7.97
CA SER A 69 -0.28 8.72 -8.73
C SER A 69 -0.05 9.96 -9.59
N SER A 70 0.48 9.78 -10.81
CA SER A 70 0.58 10.84 -11.80
C SER A 70 -0.84 11.20 -12.27
N ASP A 71 -1.51 11.99 -11.45
CA ASP A 71 -2.49 12.99 -11.89
C ASP A 71 -1.72 14.32 -11.91
N GLU A 72 -0.76 14.42 -12.83
CA GLU A 72 -0.12 15.68 -13.20
C GLU A 72 -0.02 15.70 -14.73
N SER A 73 -1.11 16.15 -15.35
CA SER A 73 -1.06 16.87 -16.61
C SER A 73 -2.22 17.86 -16.60
N THR A 74 -1.91 19.02 -16.04
CA THR A 74 -2.53 20.31 -16.38
C THR A 74 -2.31 20.63 -17.86
#